data_AF-A0A5C5RST7-F1
#
_entry.id   AF-A0A5C5RST7-F1
#
_cell.length_a   1.000
_cell.length_b   1.000
_cell.length_c   1.000
_cell.angle_alpha   90.00
_cell.angle_beta   90.00
_cell.angle_gamma   90.00
#
_symmetry.space_group_name_H-M   'P 1'
#
loop_
_entity.id
_entity.type
_entity.pdbx_description
1 polymer ?
#
loop_
_entity_poly.entity_id
_entity_poly.type
_entity_poly.pdbx_seq_one_letter_code
_entity_poly.pdbx_strand_id
1 'polypeptide(L)'
;MAGPTKKTTPAKKAAPAAQKEPAISRFNSYRERAANLKIGVARTVEPYVVSASELDDNLDADVVLIAPAKLSDQLALDQAVRGKDFVAIISIMGGQIALDRLVGAFERLEEESGEDAGRLFAALCYDVVNHLNGPGAAEVPTPAS
;
A
#
# COMPACT_ATOMS: atom_id res chain seq x y z
N MET A 1 -26.51 79.63 16.19
CA MET A 1 -27.10 78.28 16.05
C MET A 1 -26.54 77.62 14.80
N ALA A 2 -25.59 76.71 14.93
CA ALA A 2 -25.23 75.68 13.93
C ALA A 2 -24.17 74.77 14.59
N GLY A 3 -24.56 73.57 15.01
CA GLY A 3 -23.68 72.59 15.66
C GLY A 3 -22.91 71.75 14.64
N PRO A 4 -21.68 71.30 14.95
CA PRO A 4 -20.90 70.48 14.02
C PRO A 4 -21.39 69.03 13.94
N THR A 5 -21.47 68.57 12.70
CA THR A 5 -21.93 67.29 12.15
C THR A 5 -21.20 66.04 12.66
N LYS A 6 -21.95 65.04 13.13
CA LYS A 6 -21.47 63.67 13.41
C LYS A 6 -21.12 62.94 12.11
N LYS A 7 -19.87 62.49 11.97
CA LYS A 7 -19.40 61.58 10.91
C LYS A 7 -19.93 60.17 11.18
N THR A 8 -20.71 59.61 10.26
CA THR A 8 -21.12 58.20 10.27
C THR A 8 -20.10 57.38 9.47
N THR A 9 -19.40 56.48 10.17
CA THR A 9 -18.51 55.49 9.54
C THR A 9 -19.35 54.37 8.93
N PRO A 10 -19.12 53.94 7.68
CA PRO A 10 -19.89 52.86 7.09
C PRO A 10 -19.57 51.52 7.77
N ALA A 11 -20.60 50.80 8.19
CA ALA A 11 -20.49 49.48 8.81
C ALA A 11 -19.82 48.51 7.84
N LYS A 12 -18.68 47.96 8.27
CA LYS A 12 -17.94 46.91 7.56
C LYS A 12 -18.87 45.70 7.44
N LYS A 13 -19.33 45.39 6.22
CA LYS A 13 -20.05 44.14 5.92
C LYS A 13 -19.20 42.98 6.44
N ALA A 14 -19.69 42.28 7.45
CA ALA A 14 -19.13 41.02 7.89
C ALA A 14 -19.19 40.04 6.71
N ALA A 15 -18.04 39.47 6.33
CA ALA A 15 -18.00 38.40 5.35
C ALA A 15 -18.85 37.21 5.85
N PRO A 16 -19.56 36.49 4.97
CA PRO A 16 -20.35 35.35 5.38
C PRO A 16 -19.41 34.33 6.05
N ALA A 17 -19.75 33.95 7.28
CA ALA A 17 -19.06 32.87 7.98
C ALA A 17 -19.15 31.63 7.09
N ALA A 18 -18.01 31.16 6.58
CA ALA A 18 -17.94 29.89 5.88
C ALA A 18 -18.54 28.83 6.80
N GLN A 19 -19.74 28.34 6.46
CA GLN A 19 -20.39 27.26 7.18
C GLN A 19 -19.43 26.08 7.13
N LYS A 20 -18.75 25.82 8.25
CA LYS A 20 -17.99 24.59 8.44
C LYS A 20 -19.02 23.47 8.44
N GLU A 21 -19.22 22.83 7.29
CA GLU A 21 -19.90 21.56 7.23
C GLU A 21 -19.25 20.63 8.27
N PRO A 22 -20.02 20.00 9.15
CA PRO A 22 -19.46 19.07 10.12
C PRO A 22 -18.77 17.94 9.34
N ALA A 23 -17.55 17.58 9.73
CA ALA A 23 -16.72 16.59 9.03
C ALA A 23 -17.45 15.26 8.74
N ILE A 24 -18.44 14.91 9.57
CA ILE A 24 -19.33 13.75 9.42
C ILE A 24 -20.16 13.81 8.12
N SER A 25 -20.60 15.00 7.69
CA SER A 25 -21.34 15.21 6.44
C SER A 25 -20.54 14.74 5.21
N ARG A 26 -19.22 14.98 5.22
CA ARG A 26 -18.33 14.56 4.13
C ARG A 26 -18.09 13.05 4.10
N PHE A 27 -18.04 12.39 5.25
CA PHE A 27 -17.96 10.92 5.29
C PHE A 27 -19.23 10.24 4.74
N ASN A 28 -20.41 10.83 4.98
CA ASN A 28 -21.65 10.32 4.42
C ASN A 28 -21.68 10.45 2.89
N SER A 29 -21.22 11.57 2.34
CA SER A 29 -21.12 11.72 0.88
C SER A 29 -20.09 10.78 0.25
N TYR A 30 -19.00 10.46 0.95
CA TYR A 30 -18.07 9.40 0.52
C TYR A 30 -18.69 8.00 0.57
N ARG A 31 -19.53 7.70 1.57
CA ARG A 31 -20.26 6.43 1.64
C ARG A 31 -21.22 6.26 0.45
N GLU A 32 -21.98 7.31 0.12
CA GLU A 32 -22.88 7.31 -1.03
C GLU A 32 -22.12 7.16 -2.36
N ARG A 33 -20.98 7.83 -2.49
CA ARG A 33 -20.10 7.67 -3.67
C ARG A 33 -19.52 6.25 -3.76
N ALA A 34 -19.09 5.68 -2.64
CA ALA A 34 -18.57 4.31 -2.56
C ALA A 34 -19.64 3.27 -2.95
N ALA A 35 -20.90 3.47 -2.57
CA ALA A 35 -21.99 2.58 -2.96
C ALA A 35 -22.25 2.58 -4.49
N ASN A 36 -21.94 3.70 -5.16
CA ASN A 36 -22.10 3.86 -6.61
C ASN A 36 -20.83 3.55 -7.40
N LEU A 37 -19.70 3.37 -6.71
CA LEU A 37 -18.45 2.98 -7.33
C LEU A 37 -18.54 1.50 -7.70
N LYS A 38 -18.55 1.22 -9.01
CA LYS A 38 -18.37 -0.14 -9.54
C LYS A 38 -16.90 -0.55 -9.44
N ILE A 39 -16.32 -0.43 -8.25
CA ILE A 39 -15.05 -1.07 -7.94
C ILE A 39 -15.38 -2.55 -7.85
N GLY A 40 -14.79 -3.36 -8.74
CA GLY A 40 -15.00 -4.80 -8.74
C GLY A 40 -14.82 -5.34 -7.33
N VAL A 41 -15.70 -6.25 -6.90
CA VAL A 41 -15.59 -6.93 -5.60
C VAL A 41 -14.15 -7.38 -5.45
N ALA A 42 -13.47 -6.89 -4.42
CA ALA A 42 -12.06 -7.17 -4.19
C ALA A 42 -11.88 -8.68 -4.25
N ARG A 43 -11.12 -9.15 -5.26
CA ARG A 43 -10.78 -10.58 -5.33
C ARG A 43 -10.07 -10.92 -4.03
N THR A 44 -10.57 -11.93 -3.34
CA THR A 44 -9.84 -12.51 -2.21
C THR A 44 -8.58 -13.12 -2.81
N VAL A 45 -7.45 -12.46 -2.60
CA VAL A 45 -6.14 -12.96 -3.05
C VAL A 45 -5.73 -14.07 -2.11
N GLU A 46 -5.39 -15.24 -2.66
CA GLU A 46 -4.87 -16.35 -1.86
C GLU A 46 -3.48 -16.00 -1.29
N PRO A 47 -3.14 -16.46 -0.08
CA PRO A 47 -1.81 -16.25 0.47
C PRO A 47 -0.71 -16.80 -0.47
N TYR A 48 0.40 -16.10 -0.54
CA TYR A 48 1.60 -16.61 -1.22
C TYR A 48 2.41 -17.41 -0.19
N VAL A 49 2.76 -18.66 -0.52
CA VAL A 49 3.42 -19.58 0.41
C VAL A 49 4.78 -19.98 -0.14
N VAL A 50 5.82 -19.79 0.65
CA VAL A 50 7.14 -20.38 0.42
C VAL A 50 7.31 -21.54 1.37
N SER A 51 7.59 -22.72 0.84
CA SER A 51 7.62 -23.94 1.64
C SER A 51 8.85 -23.97 2.55
N ALA A 52 8.72 -24.57 3.74
CA ALA A 52 9.85 -24.79 4.64
C ALA A 52 11.01 -25.55 3.97
N SER A 53 10.70 -26.48 3.06
CA SER A 53 11.68 -27.25 2.30
C SER A 53 12.55 -26.43 1.36
N GLU A 54 12.10 -25.23 0.96
CA GLU A 54 12.87 -24.33 0.08
C GLU A 54 13.76 -23.37 0.86
N LEU A 55 13.53 -23.19 2.17
CA LEU A 55 14.20 -22.17 2.98
C LEU A 55 15.49 -22.66 3.65
N ASP A 56 15.62 -23.98 3.84
CA ASP A 56 16.75 -24.64 4.50
C ASP A 56 17.27 -23.90 5.77
N ASP A 57 16.33 -23.50 6.64
CA ASP A 57 16.60 -22.70 7.84
C ASP A 57 16.43 -23.49 9.15
N ASN A 58 16.33 -24.82 9.05
CA ASN A 58 16.04 -25.74 10.16
C ASN A 58 14.69 -25.47 10.88
N LEU A 59 13.79 -24.69 10.27
CA LEU A 59 12.45 -24.44 10.80
C LEU A 59 11.41 -25.18 9.96
N ASP A 60 10.64 -26.06 10.60
CA ASP A 60 9.56 -26.83 9.95
C ASP A 60 8.26 -26.01 9.85
N ALA A 61 8.36 -24.80 9.32
CA ALA A 61 7.23 -23.89 9.16
C ALA A 61 7.35 -23.12 7.84
N ASP A 62 6.26 -23.05 7.09
CA ASP A 62 6.23 -22.27 5.84
C ASP A 62 6.28 -20.77 6.12
N VAL A 63 6.78 -20.01 5.15
CA VAL A 63 6.61 -18.56 5.12
C VAL A 63 5.34 -18.24 4.34
N VAL A 64 4.35 -17.70 5.04
CA VAL A 64 3.05 -17.33 4.46
C VAL A 64 2.93 -15.82 4.38
N LEU A 65 2.80 -15.30 3.16
CA LEU A 65 2.63 -13.88 2.87
C LEU A 65 1.16 -13.60 2.58
N ILE A 66 0.51 -12.80 3.42
CA ILE A 66 -0.93 -12.54 3.36
C ILE A 66 -1.18 -11.11 2.89
N ALA A 67 -2.10 -10.95 1.95
CA ALA A 67 -2.51 -9.62 1.51
C ALA A 67 -3.15 -8.85 2.68
N PRO A 68 -2.75 -7.58 2.93
CA PRO A 68 -3.24 -6.82 4.07
C PRO A 68 -4.76 -6.55 3.98
N ALA A 69 -5.46 -6.75 5.10
CA ALA A 69 -6.91 -6.48 5.19
C ALA A 69 -7.24 -5.02 5.56
N LYS A 70 -6.31 -4.32 6.24
CA LYS A 70 -6.53 -2.94 6.69
C LYS A 70 -6.15 -1.94 5.61
N LEU A 71 -6.95 -0.87 5.47
CA LEU A 71 -6.70 0.19 4.49
C LEU A 71 -5.32 0.83 4.63
N SER A 72 -4.84 1.06 5.86
CA SER A 72 -3.50 1.61 6.11
C SER A 72 -2.40 0.77 5.47
N ASP A 73 -2.52 -0.54 5.64
CA ASP A 73 -1.50 -1.51 5.27
C ASP A 73 -1.58 -1.79 3.76
N GLN A 74 -2.78 -1.72 3.18
CA GLN A 74 -3.00 -1.74 1.73
C GLN A 74 -2.36 -0.54 1.02
N LEU A 75 -2.51 0.67 1.59
CA LEU A 75 -1.88 1.87 1.05
C LEU A 75 -0.35 1.82 1.19
N ALA A 76 0.16 1.29 2.31
CA ALA A 76 1.59 1.08 2.50
C ALA A 76 2.15 0.07 1.47
N LEU A 77 1.41 -1.01 1.20
CA LEU A 77 1.80 -2.00 0.19
C LEU A 77 1.81 -1.41 -1.22
N ASP A 78 0.79 -0.65 -1.62
CA ASP A 78 0.76 0.04 -2.93
C ASP A 78 1.95 1.00 -3.08
N GLN A 79 2.30 1.73 -2.01
CA GLN A 79 3.48 2.61 -2.01
C GLN A 79 4.79 1.81 -2.16
N ALA A 80 4.94 0.72 -1.41
CA ALA A 80 6.11 -0.14 -1.47
C ALA A 80 6.29 -0.75 -2.87
N VAL A 81 5.21 -1.25 -3.48
CA VAL A 81 5.21 -1.81 -4.84
C VAL A 81 5.65 -0.76 -5.87
N ARG A 82 5.09 0.46 -5.81
CA ARG A 82 5.47 1.55 -6.73
C ARG A 82 6.91 2.02 -6.54
N GLY A 83 7.37 2.01 -5.29
CA GLY A 83 8.73 2.38 -4.91
C GLY A 83 9.78 1.29 -5.17
N LYS A 84 9.36 0.08 -5.57
CA LYS A 84 10.22 -1.11 -5.63
C LYS A 84 10.94 -1.39 -4.30
N ASP A 85 10.26 -1.10 -3.19
CA ASP A 85 10.76 -1.36 -1.84
C ASP A 85 10.45 -2.83 -1.48
N PHE A 86 11.33 -3.72 -1.93
CA PHE A 86 11.18 -5.17 -1.76
C PHE A 86 11.13 -5.59 -0.28
N VAL A 87 11.89 -4.91 0.57
CA VAL A 87 11.92 -5.14 2.02
C VAL A 87 10.55 -4.82 2.63
N ALA A 88 9.99 -3.65 2.28
CA ALA A 88 8.69 -3.25 2.79
C ALA A 88 7.56 -4.18 2.29
N ILE A 89 7.60 -4.65 1.05
CA ILE A 89 6.61 -5.60 0.51
C ILE A 89 6.50 -6.85 1.40
N ILE A 90 7.63 -7.50 1.65
CA ILE A 90 7.67 -8.73 2.46
C ILE A 90 7.31 -8.44 3.92
N SER A 91 7.84 -7.36 4.50
CA SER A 91 7.56 -6.98 5.89
C SER A 91 6.08 -6.67 6.14
N ILE A 92 5.39 -6.05 5.17
CA ILE A 92 3.95 -5.76 5.28
C ILE A 92 3.11 -7.04 5.19
N MET A 93 3.50 -7.99 4.33
CA MET A 93 2.69 -9.19 4.05
C MET A 93 2.94 -10.36 5.01
N GLY A 94 4.19 -10.57 5.43
CA GLY A 94 4.61 -11.69 6.27
C GLY A 94 5.23 -11.27 7.60
N GLY A 95 5.47 -9.97 7.81
CA GLY A 95 6.17 -9.46 8.99
C GLY A 95 7.68 -9.59 8.89
N GLN A 96 8.36 -9.08 9.91
CA GLN A 96 9.83 -9.09 9.97
C GLN A 96 10.41 -10.51 9.99
N ILE A 97 9.74 -11.46 10.66
CA ILE A 97 10.19 -12.85 10.73
C ILE A 97 10.24 -13.49 9.34
N ALA A 98 9.22 -13.27 8.51
CA ALA A 98 9.20 -13.79 7.14
C ALA A 98 10.35 -13.21 6.31
N LEU A 99 10.61 -11.90 6.44
CA LEU A 99 11.70 -11.23 5.76
C LEU A 99 13.06 -11.82 6.16
N ASP A 100 13.33 -11.94 7.47
CA ASP A 100 14.62 -12.46 7.96
C ASP A 100 14.87 -13.89 7.48
N ARG A 101 13.82 -14.73 7.46
CA ARG A 101 13.90 -16.10 6.95
C ARG A 101 14.20 -16.16 5.45
N LEU A 102 13.50 -15.35 4.66
CA LEU A 102 13.70 -15.29 3.20
C LEU A 102 15.10 -14.76 2.85
N VAL A 103 15.53 -13.67 3.49
CA VAL A 103 16.87 -13.11 3.29
C VAL A 103 17.94 -14.15 3.64
N GLY A 104 17.82 -14.79 4.81
CA GLY A 104 18.77 -15.83 5.22
C GLY A 104 18.83 -17.01 4.25
N ALA A 105 17.71 -17.40 3.63
CA ALA A 105 17.68 -18.46 2.62
C ALA A 105 18.45 -18.07 1.35
N PHE A 106 18.28 -16.84 0.85
CA PHE A 106 19.03 -16.37 -0.33
C PHE A 106 20.51 -16.15 -0.04
N GLU A 107 20.88 -15.67 1.16
CA GLU A 107 22.28 -15.54 1.56
C GLU A 107 22.99 -16.90 1.59
N ARG A 108 22.33 -17.94 2.13
CA ARG A 108 22.86 -19.32 2.08
C ARG A 108 23.01 -19.83 0.65
N LEU A 109 22.02 -19.59 -0.20
CA LEU A 109 22.08 -19.98 -1.62
C LEU A 109 23.26 -19.30 -2.34
N GLU A 110 23.52 -18.02 -2.07
CA GLU A 110 24.69 -17.30 -2.61
C GLU A 110 25.99 -17.92 -2.14
N GLU A 111 26.10 -18.31 -0.86
CA GLU A 111 27.28 -19.00 -0.32
C GLU A 111 27.53 -20.36 -1.01
N GLU A 112 26.48 -21.11 -1.31
CA GLU A 112 26.58 -22.46 -1.90
C GLU A 112 26.77 -22.47 -3.41
N SER A 113 26.07 -21.59 -4.13
CA SER A 113 25.98 -21.60 -5.60
C SER A 113 26.76 -20.46 -6.27
N GLY A 114 27.10 -19.40 -5.54
CA GLY A 114 27.68 -18.18 -6.08
C GLY A 114 26.71 -17.31 -6.90
N GLU A 115 25.40 -17.57 -6.80
CA GLU A 115 24.36 -16.76 -7.44
C GLU A 115 24.09 -15.46 -6.65
N ASP A 116 23.71 -14.40 -7.36
CA ASP A 116 23.41 -13.08 -6.76
C ASP A 116 22.10 -13.12 -5.96
N ALA A 117 22.22 -13.23 -4.63
CA ALA A 117 21.10 -13.26 -3.69
C ALA A 117 20.15 -12.06 -3.86
N GLY A 118 20.71 -10.88 -4.09
CA GLY A 118 19.92 -9.65 -4.25
C GLY A 118 19.02 -9.71 -5.49
N ARG A 119 19.55 -10.24 -6.59
CA ARG A 119 18.78 -10.42 -7.83
C ARG A 119 17.69 -11.49 -7.68
N LEU A 120 17.99 -12.59 -7.01
CA LEU A 120 17.02 -13.68 -6.76
C LEU A 120 15.91 -13.22 -5.81
N PHE A 121 16.25 -12.50 -4.74
CA PHE A 121 15.28 -11.92 -3.83
C PHE A 121 14.36 -10.91 -4.53
N ALA A 122 14.92 -10.07 -5.40
CA ALA A 122 14.11 -9.17 -6.23
C ALA A 122 13.15 -9.96 -7.14
N ALA A 123 13.60 -11.06 -7.75
CA ALA A 123 12.75 -11.92 -8.58
C ALA A 123 11.58 -12.52 -7.79
N LEU A 124 11.83 -13.02 -6.57
CA LEU A 124 10.77 -13.47 -5.66
C LEU A 124 9.76 -12.35 -5.39
N CYS A 125 10.22 -11.14 -5.10
CA CYS A 125 9.33 -10.02 -4.82
C CYS A 125 8.46 -9.64 -6.03
N TYR A 126 9.00 -9.73 -7.25
CA TYR A 126 8.19 -9.55 -8.45
C TYR A 126 7.14 -10.66 -8.62
N ASP A 127 7.50 -11.91 -8.30
CA ASP A 127 6.55 -13.01 -8.37
C ASP A 127 5.40 -12.85 -7.36
N VAL A 128 5.72 -12.45 -6.11
CA VAL A 128 4.72 -12.10 -5.09
C VAL A 128 3.79 -10.98 -5.57
N VAL A 129 4.33 -9.92 -6.18
CA VAL A 129 3.52 -8.81 -6.71
C VAL A 129 2.65 -9.26 -7.87
N ASN A 130 3.16 -10.13 -8.74
CA ASN A 130 2.36 -10.70 -9.83
C ASN A 130 1.22 -11.57 -9.31
N HIS A 131 1.49 -12.41 -8.30
CA HIS A 131 0.48 -13.21 -7.61
C HIS A 131 -0.64 -12.34 -7.03
N LEU A 132 -0.29 -11.21 -6.41
CA LEU A 132 -1.26 -10.25 -5.88
C LEU A 132 -2.17 -9.62 -6.94
N ASN A 133 -1.60 -9.29 -8.10
CA ASN A 133 -2.32 -8.63 -9.19
C ASN A 133 -3.11 -9.62 -10.07
N GLY A 134 -2.86 -10.92 -9.92
CA GLY A 134 -3.52 -11.99 -10.66
C GLY A 134 -2.97 -12.23 -12.08
N PRO A 135 -3.48 -13.26 -12.79
CA PRO A 135 -2.89 -13.79 -14.04
C PRO A 135 -2.83 -12.83 -15.25
N GLY A 136 -3.24 -11.57 -15.13
CA GLY A 136 -3.17 -10.56 -16.19
C GLY A 136 -2.12 -9.46 -16.00
N ALA A 137 -1.37 -9.46 -14.89
CA ALA A 137 -0.37 -8.42 -14.61
C ALA A 137 0.96 -8.62 -15.36
N ALA A 138 1.30 -9.87 -15.70
CA ALA A 138 2.49 -10.21 -16.47
C ALA A 138 2.35 -9.86 -17.98
N GLU A 139 1.14 -9.61 -18.48
CA GLU A 139 0.88 -9.25 -19.88
C GLU A 139 0.97 -7.74 -20.17
N VAL A 140 1.59 -6.95 -19.30
CA VAL A 140 1.93 -5.56 -19.66
C VAL A 140 3.24 -5.59 -20.45
N PRO A 141 3.24 -5.33 -21.77
CA PRO A 141 4.46 -5.29 -22.55
C PRO A 141 5.29 -4.13 -22.03
N THR A 142 6.53 -4.38 -21.61
CA THR A 142 7.52 -3.32 -21.47
C THR A 142 7.70 -2.70 -22.86
N PRO A 143 7.60 -1.36 -23.03
CA PRO A 143 7.94 -0.74 -24.30
C PRO A 143 9.42 -1.04 -24.56
N ALA A 144 9.70 -1.76 -25.65
CA ALA A 144 11.04 -2.04 -26.11
C ALA A 144 11.84 -0.73 -26.20
N SER A 145 12.95 -0.66 -25.47
CA SER A 145 14.00 0.33 -25.68
C SER A 145 15.10 -0.27 -26.52
#